data_AF-A0A2E1ZXZ5-F1
#
_entry.id   AF-A0A2E1ZXZ5-F1
#
_cell.length_a   1.000
_cell.length_b   1.000
_cell.length_c   1.000
_cell.angle_alpha   90.00
_cell.angle_beta   90.00
_cell.angle_gamma   90.00
#
_symmetry.space_group_name_H-M   'P 1'
#
loop_
_entity.id
_entity.type
_entity.pdbx_description
1 polymer ?
#
loop_
_entity_poly.entity_id
_entity_poly.type
_entity_poly.pdbx_seq_one_letter_code
_entity_poly.pdbx_strand_id
1 'polypeptide(L)' 'MKNIPLYVLVSRIFAVVCMSFAIALGIILLLAGYILQSLVAFAFFFPAIMIMAFLEKKADVNWRE' A
#
# COMPACT_ATOMS: atom_id res chain seq x y z
N MET A 1 -10.58 17.78 -17.07
CA MET A 1 -9.92 16.56 -16.58
C MET A 1 -8.68 16.99 -15.82
N LYS A 2 -8.63 16.81 -14.49
CA LYS A 2 -7.42 17.07 -13.69
C LYS A 2 -6.33 16.15 -14.28
N ASN A 3 -5.27 16.69 -14.86
CA ASN A 3 -4.15 15.89 -15.35
C ASN A 3 -3.47 15.25 -14.15
N ILE A 4 -3.94 14.06 -13.76
CA ILE A 4 -3.33 13.28 -12.70
C ILE A 4 -1.96 12.86 -13.21
N PRO A 5 -0.88 13.24 -12.52
CA PRO A 5 0.45 12.90 -12.98
C PRO A 5 0.63 11.39 -13.05
N LEU A 6 1.29 10.89 -14.10
CA LEU A 6 1.50 9.45 -14.33
C LEU A 6 2.15 8.76 -13.12
N TYR A 7 3.04 9.45 -12.40
CA TYR A 7 3.69 8.92 -11.19
C TYR A 7 2.72 8.65 -10.03
N VAL A 8 1.60 9.37 -9.95
CA VAL A 8 0.55 9.13 -8.94
C VAL A 8 -0.26 7.88 -9.31
N LEU A 9 -0.48 7.64 -10.60
CA LEU A 9 -1.17 6.43 -11.06
C LEU A 9 -0.30 5.18 -10.79
N VAL A 10 0.99 5.27 -11.10
CA VAL A 10 1.95 4.19 -10.86
C VAL A 10 2.09 3.91 -9.36
N SER A 11 2.15 4.94 -8.52
CA SER A 11 2.26 4.75 -7.06
C SER A 11 1.04 4.04 -6.47
N ARG A 12 -0.17 4.30 -6.99
CA ARG A 12 -1.40 3.61 -6.59
C ARG A 12 -1.38 2.13 -6.94
N ILE A 13 -1.02 1.81 -8.18
CA ILE A 13 -0.94 0.42 -8.63
C ILE A 13 0.08 -0.33 -7.77
N PHE A 14 1.26 0.28 -7.56
CA PHE A 14 2.28 -0.29 -6.72
C PHE A 14 1.81 -0.49 -5.27
N ALA A 15 1.10 0.49 -4.70
CA ALA A 15 0.56 0.39 -3.35
C ALA A 15 -0.44 -0.77 -3.24
N VAL A 16 -1.39 -0.90 -4.17
CA VAL A 16 -2.35 -2.00 -4.17
C VAL A 16 -1.65 -3.35 -4.27
N VAL A 17 -0.68 -3.50 -5.18
CA VAL A 17 0.09 -4.75 -5.33
C VAL A 17 0.84 -5.11 -4.04
N CYS A 18 1.54 -4.15 -3.43
CA CYS A 18 2.26 -4.37 -2.17
C CYS A 18 1.32 -4.72 -1.02
N MET A 19 0.16 -4.07 -0.92
CA MET A 19 -0.86 -4.39 0.09
C MET A 19 -1.41 -5.79 -0.08
N SER A 20 -1.83 -6.16 -1.30
CA SER A 20 -2.37 -7.49 -1.58
C SER A 20 -1.34 -8.58 -1.27
N PHE A 21 -0.07 -8.34 -1.61
CA PHE A 21 1.02 -9.26 -1.31
C PHE A 21 1.29 -9.39 0.20
N ALA A 22 1.35 -8.27 0.93
CA ALA A 22 1.53 -8.25 2.37
C ALA A 22 0.39 -8.99 3.11
N ILE A 23 -0.85 -8.79 2.67
CA ILE A 23 -2.03 -9.48 3.22
C ILE A 23 -1.95 -10.99 2.93
N ALA A 24 -1.64 -11.36 1.69
CA ALA A 24 -1.51 -12.77 1.32
C ALA A 24 -0.44 -13.49 2.14
N LEU A 25 0.75 -12.88 2.28
CA LEU A 25 1.82 -13.43 3.13
C LEU A 25 1.42 -13.47 4.60
N GLY A 26 0.80 -12.42 5.12
CA GLY A 26 0.33 -12.36 6.50
C GLY A 26 -0.65 -13.49 6.81
N ILE A 27 -1.62 -13.75 5.93
CA ILE A 27 -2.61 -14.83 6.09
C ILE A 27 -1.91 -16.20 6.02
N ILE A 28 -1.00 -16.43 5.08
CA ILE A 28 -0.27 -17.69 4.96
C ILE A 28 0.55 -17.97 6.23
N LEU A 29 1.27 -16.97 6.73
CA LEU A 29 2.07 -17.09 7.95
C LEU A 29 1.20 -17.31 9.19
N LEU A 30 0.04 -16.65 9.26
CA LEU A 30 -0.91 -16.82 10.34
C LEU A 30 -1.50 -18.24 10.35
N LEU A 31 -1.88 -18.77 9.18
CA LEU A 31 -2.36 -20.15 9.02
C LEU A 31 -1.28 -21.17 9.41
N ALA A 32 -0.01 -20.87 9.16
CA ALA A 32 1.13 -21.68 9.56
C ALA A 32 1.51 -21.55 11.05
N GLY A 33 0.77 -20.74 11.84
CA GLY A 33 0.99 -20.55 13.28
C GLY A 33 2.06 -19.52 13.65
N TYR A 34 2.65 -18.83 12.67
CA TYR A 34 3.69 -17.82 12.87
C TYR A 34 3.10 -16.42 13.13
N ILE A 35 2.51 -16.24 14.31
CA ILE A 35 1.79 -15.01 14.69
C ILE A 35 2.68 -13.76 14.58
N LEU A 36 3.90 -13.81 15.13
CA LEU A 36 4.79 -12.64 15.16
C LEU A 36 5.22 -12.21 13.74
N GLN A 37 5.56 -13.19 12.90
CA GLN A 37 5.96 -12.97 11.50
C GLN A 37 4.77 -12.48 10.68
N SER A 38 3.56 -12.96 10.94
CA SER A 38 2.35 -12.46 10.28
C SER A 38 2.12 -10.97 10.59
N LEU A 39 2.30 -10.55 11.85
CA LEU A 39 2.19 -9.15 12.26
C LEU A 39 3.20 -8.27 11.53
N VAL A 40 4.45 -8.74 11.39
CA VAL A 40 5.48 -8.03 10.62
C VAL A 40 5.11 -7.95 9.14
N ALA A 41 4.57 -9.02 8.55
CA ALA A 41 4.12 -9.01 7.16
C ALA A 41 2.97 -8.01 6.94
N PHE A 42 1.98 -7.96 7.84
CA PHE A 42 0.91 -6.95 7.79
C PHE A 42 1.43 -5.52 8.02
N ALA A 43 2.44 -5.33 8.88
CA ALA A 43 3.06 -4.03 9.08
C ALA A 43 3.75 -3.50 7.81
N PHE A 44 4.14 -4.38 6.89
CA PHE A 44 4.71 -4.01 5.59
C PHE A 44 3.73 -3.33 4.63
N PHE A 45 2.43 -3.26 4.97
CA PHE A 45 1.45 -2.47 4.21
C PHE A 45 1.57 -0.96 4.48
N PHE A 46 2.08 -0.55 5.64
CA PHE A 46 2.17 0.87 6.02
C PHE A 46 3.11 1.70 5.13
N PRO A 47 4.33 1.23 4.77
CA PRO A 47 5.21 1.96 3.86
C PRO A 47 4.57 2.24 2.50
N ALA A 48 3.80 1.28 1.97
CA ALA A 48 3.09 1.43 0.70
C ALA A 48 2.04 2.56 0.77
N ILE A 49 1.29 2.65 1.87
CA ILE A 49 0.35 3.76 2.10
C ILE A 49 1.07 5.08 2.24
N MET A 50 2.15 5.13 3.01
CA MET A 50 2.88 6.36 3.27
C MET A 50 3.42 6.97 1.97
N ILE A 51 4.00 6.16 1.09
CA ILE A 51 4.52 6.62 -0.21
C ILE A 51 3.38 7.16 -1.08
N MET A 52 2.25 6.45 -1.14
CA MET A 52 1.09 6.90 -1.90
C MET A 52 0.54 8.23 -1.36
N ALA A 53 0.28 8.32 -0.06
CA ALA A 53 -0.24 9.53 0.58
C ALA A 53 0.71 10.74 0.42
N PHE A 54 2.02 10.50 0.48
CA PHE A 54 3.02 11.54 0.24
C PHE A 54 3.00 12.06 -1.20
N LEU A 55 2.94 11.15 -2.19
CA LEU A 55 2.91 11.52 -3.60
C LEU A 55 1.59 12.20 -3.99
N GLU A 56 0.47 11.77 -3.41
CA GLU A 56 -0.82 12.42 -3.60
C GLU A 56 -0.87 13.83 -3.02
N LYS A 57 -0.32 14.02 -1.80
CA LYS A 57 -0.18 15.34 -1.18
C LYS A 57 0.68 16.26 -2.04
N LYS A 58 1.78 15.75 -2.60
CA LYS A 58 2.67 16.52 -3.48
C LYS A 58 1.99 16.93 -4.80
N ALA A 59 1.07 16.11 -5.29
CA ALA A 59 0.38 16.36 -6.55
C ALA A 59 -0.88 17.26 -6.40
N ASP A 60 -1.26 17.65 -5.18
CA ASP A 60 -2.53 18.35 -4.90
C ASP A 60 -3.75 17.57 -5.46
N VAL A 61 -3.63 16.25 -5.37
CA VAL A 61 -4.63 15.31 -5.84
C VAL A 61 -5.26 14.67 -4.61
N ASN A 62 -6.20 15.39 -3.98
CA ASN A 62 -7.06 14.84 -2.95
C ASN A 62 -8.25 14.13 -3.62
N TRP A 63 -8.31 12.80 -3.57
CA TRP A 63 -9.45 12.02 -4.08
C TRP A 63 -10.55 11.80 -3.05
N ARG A 64 -10.39 12.36 -1.83
CA ARG A 64 -11.40 12.29 -0.77
C ARG A 64 -12.39 13.46 -0.81
N GLU A 65 -12.33 14.29 -1.84
CA GLU A 65 -13.36 15.28 -2.18
C GLU A 65 -14.25 14.76 -3.31
#